data_AF-A0A5C1B8Y4-F1
#
_entry.id   AF-A0A5C1B8Y4-F1
#
_cell.length_a   1.000
_cell.length_b   1.000
_cell.length_c   1.000
_cell.angle_alpha   90.00
_cell.angle_beta   90.00
_cell.angle_gamma   90.00
#
_symmetry.space_group_name_H-M   'P 1'
#
loop_
_entity.id
_entity.type
_entity.pdbx_description
1 polymer ?
#
loop_
_entity_poly.entity_id
_entity_poly.type
_entity_poly.pdbx_seq_one_letter_code
_entity_poly.pdbx_strand_id
1 'polypeptide(L)' 'MFQIKAMVRGSKVSERAPTATEALRRFKDIQTRAGVTACSIMKAGVLVAPAELLSAATVEDMRAKSGL' A
#
# COMPACT_ATOMS: atom_id res chain seq x y z
N MET A 1 1.50 -5.72 9.03
CA MET A 1 1.34 -6.32 7.69
C MET A 1 0.18 -5.67 6.97
N PHE A 2 0.44 -5.17 5.76
CA PHE A 2 -0.51 -4.55 4.84
C PHE A 2 -0.81 -5.50 3.69
N GLN A 3 -2.01 -5.39 3.14
CA GLN A 3 -2.46 -6.14 1.97
C GLN A 3 -2.92 -5.16 0.90
N ILE A 4 -2.31 -5.21 -0.28
CA ILE A 4 -2.75 -4.45 -1.44
C ILE A 4 -3.62 -5.37 -2.29
N LYS A 5 -4.81 -4.90 -2.66
CA LYS A 5 -5.70 -5.60 -3.58
C LYS A 5 -5.96 -4.69 -4.77
N ALA A 6 -5.76 -5.20 -5.97
CA ALA A 6 -6.03 -4.47 -7.18
C ALA A 6 -6.79 -5.33 -8.19
N MET A 7 -7.54 -4.68 -9.05
CA MET A 7 -8.19 -5.28 -10.20
C MET A 7 -7.51 -4.75 -11.45
N VAL A 8 -6.93 -5.65 -12.24
CA VAL A 8 -6.19 -5.34 -13.48
C VAL A 8 -6.83 -6.11 -14.61
N ARG A 9 -7.53 -5.42 -15.53
CA ARG A 9 -8.21 -6.01 -16.70
C ARG A 9 -9.01 -7.29 -16.37
N GLY A 10 -9.80 -7.25 -15.29
CA GLY A 10 -10.62 -8.39 -14.84
C GLY A 10 -9.88 -9.43 -13.99
N SER A 11 -8.57 -9.32 -13.82
CA SER A 11 -7.77 -10.17 -12.92
C SER A 11 -7.58 -9.51 -11.55
N LYS A 12 -7.73 -10.28 -10.47
CA LYS A 12 -7.44 -9.81 -9.12
C LYS A 12 -5.96 -10.03 -8.80
N VAL A 13 -5.26 -8.95 -8.50
CA VAL A 13 -3.90 -8.97 -7.98
C VAL A 13 -3.96 -8.70 -6.48
N SER A 14 -3.26 -9.51 -5.69
CA SER A 14 -3.13 -9.28 -4.27
C SER A 14 -1.67 -9.40 -3.85
N GLU A 15 -1.17 -8.36 -3.20
CA GLU A 15 0.18 -8.32 -2.67
C GLU A 15 0.16 -8.07 -1.17
N ARG A 16 1.22 -8.47 -0.49
CA ARG A 16 1.40 -8.17 0.93
C ARG A 16 2.69 -7.41 1.14
N ALA A 17 2.64 -6.45 2.04
CA ALA A 17 3.80 -5.67 2.44
C ALA A 17 3.94 -5.71 3.97
N PRO A 18 5.14 -5.97 4.52
CA PRO A 18 5.37 -5.95 5.95
C PRO A 18 5.21 -4.56 6.56
N THR A 19 5.65 -3.53 5.84
CA THR A 19 5.77 -2.13 6.30
C THR A 19 4.84 -1.18 5.54
N ALA A 20 4.55 -0.01 6.12
CA ALA A 20 3.71 1.01 5.49
C ALA A 20 4.39 1.62 4.26
N THR A 21 5.71 1.80 4.34
CA THR A 21 6.54 2.33 3.25
C THR A 21 6.55 1.40 2.04
N GLU A 22 6.75 0.09 2.25
CA GLU A 22 6.65 -0.88 1.16
C GLU A 22 5.24 -0.95 0.59
N ALA A 23 4.21 -0.91 1.45
CA ALA A 23 2.82 -0.94 1.01
C ALA A 23 2.50 0.26 0.11
N LEU A 24 2.96 1.45 0.48
CA LEU A 24 2.78 2.67 -0.30
C LEU A 24 3.50 2.59 -1.64
N ARG A 25 4.74 2.08 -1.66
CA ARG A 25 5.52 1.91 -2.89
C ARG A 25 4.84 0.95 -3.85
N ARG A 26 4.42 -0.23 -3.38
CA ARG A 26 3.70 -1.22 -4.20
C ARG A 26 2.35 -0.72 -4.66
N PHE A 27 1.62 -0.01 -3.81
CA PHE A 27 0.35 0.59 -4.18
C PHE A 27 0.49 1.60 -5.33
N LYS A 28 1.48 2.49 -5.26
CA LYS A 28 1.79 3.44 -6.33
C LYS A 28 2.23 2.72 -7.61
N ASP A 29 3.12 1.74 -7.50
CA ASP A 29 3.55 0.93 -8.64
C ASP A 29 2.35 0.27 -9.33
N ILE A 30 1.50 -0.41 -8.57
CA ILE A 30 0.28 -1.03 -9.09
C ILE A 30 -0.63 0.01 -9.72
N GLN A 31 -0.86 1.16 -9.10
CA GLN A 31 -1.70 2.21 -9.70
C GLN A 31 -1.21 2.69 -11.07
N THR A 32 0.11 2.67 -11.31
CA THR A 32 0.68 3.07 -12.61
C THR A 32 0.57 1.98 -13.68
N ARG A 33 0.16 0.76 -13.34
CA ARG A 33 0.03 -0.34 -14.31
C ARG A 33 -1.18 -0.13 -15.22
N ALA A 34 -0.97 -0.30 -16.52
CA ALA A 34 -2.02 -0.16 -17.51
C ALA A 34 -3.15 -1.19 -17.28
N GLY A 35 -4.40 -0.70 -17.25
CA GLY A 35 -5.59 -1.54 -17.07
C GLY A 35 -5.98 -1.83 -15.63
N VAL A 36 -5.37 -1.15 -14.65
CA VAL A 36 -5.88 -1.10 -13.28
C VAL A 36 -7.18 -0.32 -13.24
N THR A 37 -8.23 -0.95 -12.71
CA THR A 37 -9.56 -0.34 -12.56
C THR A 37 -9.89 -0.04 -11.11
N ALA A 38 -9.31 -0.78 -10.17
CA ALA A 38 -9.47 -0.56 -8.75
C ALA A 38 -8.20 -0.96 -8.01
N CYS A 39 -7.85 -0.21 -6.96
CA CYS A 39 -6.73 -0.52 -6.08
C CYS A 39 -7.06 -0.10 -4.65
N SER A 40 -6.81 -0.95 -3.67
CA SER A 40 -7.14 -0.71 -2.26
C SER A 40 -6.09 -1.32 -1.36
N ILE A 41 -5.80 -0.67 -0.23
CA ILE A 41 -4.94 -1.21 0.82
C ILE A 41 -5.78 -1.61 2.02
N MET A 42 -5.42 -2.71 2.66
CA MET A 42 -5.98 -3.14 3.92
C MET A 42 -4.87 -3.36 4.95
N LYS A 43 -5.12 -3.05 6.22
CA LYS A 43 -4.26 -3.37 7.35
C LYS A 43 -5.10 -4.11 8.38
N ALA A 44 -4.69 -5.33 8.73
CA ALA A 44 -5.42 -6.19 9.67
C ALA A 44 -6.93 -6.32 9.36
N GLY A 45 -7.31 -6.40 8.08
CA GLY A 45 -8.71 -6.51 7.65
C GLY A 45 -9.47 -5.19 7.52
N VAL A 46 -8.87 -4.05 7.91
CA VAL A 46 -9.47 -2.72 7.80
C VAL A 46 -8.98 -2.03 6.53
N LEU A 47 -9.88 -1.42 5.77
CA LEU A 47 -9.52 -0.64 4.58
C LEU A 47 -8.80 0.65 5.00
N VAL A 48 -7.64 0.90 4.40
CA VAL A 48 -6.80 2.05 4.73
C VAL A 48 -6.93 3.09 3.62
N ALA A 49 -7.27 4.32 4.00
CA ALA A 49 -7.30 5.43 3.07
C ALA A 49 -5.88 5.77 2.57
N PRO A 50 -5.70 6.25 1.33
CA PRO A 50 -4.38 6.62 0.82
C PRO A 50 -3.65 7.66 1.69
N ALA A 51 -4.39 8.63 2.26
CA ALA A 51 -3.83 9.64 3.16
C ALA A 51 -3.29 9.02 4.47
N GLU A 52 -4.05 8.09 5.06
CA GLU A 52 -3.65 7.36 6.26
C GLU A 52 -2.41 6.50 5.99
N LEU A 53 -2.34 5.85 4.83
CA LEU A 53 -1.15 5.08 4.45
C LEU A 53 0.06 5.99 4.26
N LEU A 54 -0.11 7.16 3.63
CA LEU A 54 0.96 8.13 3.43
C LEU A 54 1.51 8.63 4.76
N SER A 55 0.61 8.98 5.70
CA SER A 55 0.98 9.40 7.05
C SER A 55 1.73 8.29 7.79
N ALA A 56 1.21 7.06 7.76
CA ALA A 56 1.86 5.91 8.39
C ALA A 56 3.26 5.62 7.80
N ALA A 57 3.42 5.69 6.48
CA ALA A 57 4.71 5.54 5.81
C ALA A 57 5.68 6.67 6.18
N THR A 58 5.19 7.89 6.33
CA THR A 58 6.02 9.05 6.72
C THR A 58 6.54 8.90 8.14
N VAL A 59 5.69 8.49 9.09
CA VAL A 59 6.10 8.23 10.48
C VAL A 59 7.10 7.06 10.54
N GLU A 60 6.88 6.02 9.75
CA GLU A 60 7.77 4.85 9.68
C GLU A 60 9.15 5.22 9.10
N ASP A 61 9.21 6.02 8.03
CA ASP A 61 10.44 6.56 7.45
C ASP A 61 11.19 7.48 8.43
N MET A 62 10.47 8.36 9.14
CA MET A 62 11.07 9.19 10.19
C MET A 62 11.68 8.33 11.30
N ARG A 63 10.97 7.31 11.79
CA ARG A 63 11.49 6.38 12.81
C ARG A 63 12.72 5.62 12.31
N ALA A 64 12.69 5.12 11.07
CA ALA A 64 13.82 4.43 10.47
C ALA A 64 15.06 5.34 10.36
N LYS A 65 14.88 6.63 10.07
CA LYS A 65 15.97 7.62 10.00
C LYS A 65 16.46 8.09 11.37
N SER A 66 15.59 8.10 12.38
CA SER A 66 15.94 8.54 13.74
C SER A 66 16.68 7.50 14.58
N GLY A 67 16.81 6.25 14.11
CA GLY A 67 17.65 5.24 14.75
C GLY A 67 17.26 4.84 16.18
N LEU A 68 16.00 5.10 16.56
CA LEU A 68 15.39 4.73 17.84
C LEU A 68 14.63 3.41 17.73
#